data_AF-M2XLR6-F1
#
_entry.id   AF-M2XLR6-F1
#
_cell.length_a   1.000
_cell.length_b   1.000
_cell.length_c   1.000
_cell.angle_alpha   90.00
_cell.angle_beta   90.00
_cell.angle_gamma   90.00
#
_symmetry.space_group_name_H-M   'P 1'
#
loop_
_entity.id
_entity.type
_entity.pdbx_description
1 polymer ?
#
loop_
_entity_poly.entity_id
_entity_poly.type
_entity_poly.pdbx_seq_one_letter_code
_entity_poly.pdbx_strand_id
1 'polypeptide(L)'
;MSECKLESNCPWEFVSYRASPIEQAWLTHAAEWGEKPCDYSTEFSDYFLPWLDFIKSSTNKTIEVPVPSAMSRFLFKSTCSPSDTLVVPIEPLFGPLRHPLICNGTDVVDRSYIYIDWQIPLALQSSRARAHYFDIGASTWETGPGAASQNWIVNEFEKRGISFDGIWAWESKFYQSKEVWEQIPAKYLPVYHWFNIPAETDNSSLFNPLNILAQVASEEDFVVLKIDIDDAITENKFMDQIRTNTTLQHLIDEMFFEPHFKMDPLQNSWGPQTTTFEEVITLFTDLRHAGIRIHGWI
;
A
#
# COMPACT_ATOMS: atom_id res chain seq x y z
N MET A 1 8.60 18.95 22.87
CA MET A 1 8.53 19.10 21.40
C MET A 1 7.35 20.01 21.14
N SER A 2 7.58 21.15 20.48
CA SER A 2 6.54 22.12 20.14
C SER A 2 5.49 21.44 19.26
N GLU A 3 4.21 21.54 19.64
CA GLU A 3 3.10 21.30 18.73
C GLU A 3 3.39 22.05 17.43
N CYS A 4 3.52 21.31 16.33
CA CYS A 4 3.58 21.90 15.01
C CYS A 4 2.19 22.50 14.78
N LYS A 5 2.01 23.77 15.15
CA LYS A 5 0.87 24.57 14.71
C LYS A 5 1.03 24.71 13.21
N LEU A 6 0.47 23.76 12.47
CA LEU A 6 0.35 23.80 11.02
C LEU A 6 -0.67 24.90 10.67
N GLU A 7 -0.23 26.14 10.81
CA GLU A 7 -0.89 27.29 10.24
C GLU A 7 -0.50 27.34 8.75
N SER A 8 -1.51 27.25 7.87
CA SER A 8 -1.49 27.46 6.41
C SER A 8 -1.38 26.23 5.49
N ASN A 9 -2.21 26.24 4.44
CA ASN A 9 -2.42 25.27 3.36
C ASN A 9 -1.19 25.05 2.47
N CYS A 10 -0.03 24.75 3.04
CA CYS A 10 1.20 24.59 2.27
C CYS A 10 1.31 23.15 1.75
N PRO A 11 1.31 22.93 0.42
CA PRO A 11 1.56 21.62 -0.16
C PRO A 11 2.93 21.08 0.27
N TRP A 12 2.99 19.76 0.42
CA TRP A 12 4.22 19.02 0.67
C TRP A 12 4.62 18.27 -0.59
N GLU A 13 5.86 18.44 -1.03
CA GLU A 13 6.40 17.76 -2.20
C GLU A 13 7.30 16.60 -1.78
N PHE A 14 7.12 15.44 -2.40
CA PHE A 14 8.01 14.30 -2.20
C PHE A 14 9.43 14.65 -2.68
N VAL A 15 10.42 14.31 -1.85
CA VAL A 15 11.83 14.57 -2.14
C VAL A 15 12.59 13.28 -2.37
N SER A 16 12.44 12.32 -1.46
CA SER A 16 13.19 11.07 -1.54
C SER A 16 12.65 10.01 -0.60
N TYR A 17 12.89 8.77 -0.99
CA TYR A 17 12.77 7.60 -0.14
C TYR A 17 14.11 7.22 0.48
N ARG A 18 14.09 6.74 1.73
CA ARG A 18 15.26 6.21 2.44
C ARG A 18 14.92 4.88 3.11
N ALA A 19 15.53 3.81 2.59
CA ALA A 19 15.53 2.51 3.22
C ALA A 19 16.22 2.54 4.60
N SER A 20 15.65 1.82 5.56
CA SER A 20 16.25 1.60 6.88
C SER A 20 17.47 0.66 6.79
N PRO A 21 18.30 0.56 7.85
CA PRO A 21 19.44 -0.35 7.85
C PRO A 21 19.05 -1.82 7.62
N ILE A 22 17.91 -2.26 8.17
CA ILE A 22 17.40 -3.62 7.95
C ILE A 22 17.01 -3.81 6.49
N GLU A 23 16.26 -2.88 5.90
CA GLU A 23 15.89 -2.96 4.49
C GLU A 23 17.10 -2.93 3.56
N GLN A 24 18.10 -2.09 3.84
CA GLN A 24 19.34 -2.04 3.06
C GLN A 24 20.10 -3.37 3.07
N ALA A 25 20.09 -4.08 4.21
CA ALA A 25 20.67 -5.41 4.30
C ALA A 25 19.92 -6.40 3.38
N TRP A 26 18.58 -6.40 3.43
CA TRP A 26 17.76 -7.23 2.55
C TRP A 26 17.93 -6.91 1.07
N LEU A 27 18.04 -5.63 0.71
CA LEU A 27 18.33 -5.20 -0.66
C LEU A 27 19.69 -5.70 -1.13
N THR A 28 20.70 -5.63 -0.27
CA THR A 28 22.08 -6.04 -0.60
C THR A 28 22.18 -7.55 -0.85
N HIS A 29 21.38 -8.34 -0.12
CA HIS A 29 21.45 -9.79 -0.13
C HIS A 29 20.20 -10.45 -0.73
N ALA A 30 19.39 -9.72 -1.50
CA ALA A 30 18.07 -10.16 -1.93
C ALA A 30 18.07 -11.50 -2.69
N ALA A 31 19.06 -11.72 -3.56
CA ALA A 31 19.21 -12.97 -4.30
C ALA A 31 19.44 -14.19 -3.39
N GLU A 32 20.27 -14.04 -2.35
CA GLU A 32 20.63 -15.12 -1.42
C GLU A 32 19.55 -15.32 -0.36
N TRP A 33 19.17 -14.25 0.33
CA TRP A 33 18.24 -14.33 1.45
C TRP A 33 16.80 -14.59 1.00
N GLY A 34 16.46 -14.17 -0.22
CA GLY A 34 15.17 -14.41 -0.83
C GLY A 34 14.83 -15.88 -1.07
N GLU A 35 15.83 -16.76 -1.21
CA GLU A 35 15.59 -18.20 -1.33
C GLU A 35 15.16 -18.82 0.00
N LYS A 36 15.63 -18.27 1.13
CA LYS A 36 15.39 -18.79 2.48
C LYS A 36 15.12 -17.67 3.47
N PRO A 37 14.06 -16.88 3.29
CA PRO A 37 13.87 -15.65 4.06
C PRO A 37 13.73 -15.92 5.56
N CYS A 38 13.23 -17.08 5.96
CA CYS A 38 13.10 -17.44 7.37
C CYS A 38 14.42 -17.78 8.06
N ASP A 39 15.43 -18.27 7.34
CA ASP A 39 16.75 -18.57 7.91
C ASP A 39 17.46 -17.28 8.32
N TYR A 40 17.29 -16.21 7.55
CA TYR A 40 17.92 -14.90 7.79
C TYR A 40 17.05 -13.96 8.63
N SER A 41 15.73 -14.19 8.70
CA SER A 41 14.82 -13.35 9.50
C SER A 41 15.20 -13.32 11.00
N THR A 42 15.74 -14.41 11.53
CA THR A 42 16.13 -14.47 12.95
C THR A 42 17.28 -13.53 13.31
N GLU A 43 18.11 -13.14 12.34
CA GLU A 43 19.20 -12.18 12.58
C GLU A 43 18.68 -10.76 12.89
N PHE A 44 17.42 -10.50 12.55
CA PHE A 44 16.79 -9.18 12.69
C PHE A 44 15.71 -9.14 13.77
N SER A 45 15.58 -10.17 14.62
CA SER A 45 14.50 -10.27 15.61
C SER A 45 14.40 -9.06 16.54
N ASP A 46 15.55 -8.45 16.86
CA ASP A 46 15.63 -7.27 17.73
C ASP A 46 14.98 -6.02 17.14
N TYR A 47 14.77 -5.98 15.81
CA TYR A 47 14.09 -4.89 15.12
C TYR A 47 12.57 -5.05 15.09
N PHE A 48 12.04 -6.27 15.25
CA PHE A 48 10.64 -6.56 15.00
C PHE A 48 9.72 -5.99 16.09
N LEU A 49 10.04 -6.19 17.36
CA LEU A 49 9.20 -5.67 18.45
C LEU A 49 9.12 -4.14 18.45
N PRO A 50 10.23 -3.38 18.35
CA PRO A 50 10.15 -1.93 18.25
C PRO A 50 9.34 -1.44 17.05
N TRP A 51 9.44 -2.10 15.90
CA TRP A 51 8.64 -1.80 14.71
C TRP A 51 7.15 -2.04 14.98
N LEU A 52 6.77 -3.24 15.44
CA LEU A 52 5.36 -3.58 15.69
C LEU A 52 4.76 -2.72 16.81
N ASP A 53 5.51 -2.44 17.88
CA ASP A 53 5.09 -1.55 18.96
C ASP A 53 4.87 -0.13 18.45
N PHE A 54 5.72 0.36 17.54
CA PHE A 54 5.53 1.66 16.89
C PHE A 54 4.21 1.71 16.12
N ILE A 55 3.93 0.71 15.28
CA ILE A 55 2.66 0.66 14.52
C ILE A 55 1.46 0.59 15.45
N LYS A 56 1.52 -0.29 16.45
CA LYS A 56 0.45 -0.42 17.45
C LYS A 56 0.23 0.87 18.24
N SER A 57 1.28 1.61 18.55
CA SER A 57 1.17 2.90 19.25
C SER A 57 0.61 4.01 18.36
N SER A 58 0.85 3.93 17.04
CA SER A 58 0.40 4.95 16.11
C SER A 58 -1.11 4.93 15.88
N THR A 59 -1.79 3.80 16.12
CA THR A 59 -3.24 3.66 15.85
C THR A 59 -4.12 4.66 16.62
N ASN A 60 -3.61 5.34 17.64
CA ASN A 60 -4.36 6.26 18.50
C ASN A 60 -4.12 7.76 18.21
N LYS A 61 -3.73 8.14 16.98
CA LYS A 61 -3.37 9.52 16.52
C LYS A 61 -2.14 10.15 17.18
N THR A 62 -1.82 9.80 18.42
CA THR A 62 -0.69 10.38 19.16
C THR A 62 0.57 9.56 18.90
N ILE A 63 1.37 9.95 17.91
CA ILE A 63 2.74 9.42 17.75
C ILE A 63 3.62 10.09 18.80
N GLU A 64 3.55 9.60 20.04
CA GLU A 64 4.47 10.01 21.12
C GLU A 64 5.76 9.17 21.13
N VAL A 65 5.77 8.07 20.38
CA VAL A 65 6.89 7.13 20.34
C VAL A 65 7.89 7.54 19.25
N PRO A 66 9.20 7.60 19.56
CA PRO A 66 10.22 7.83 18.55
C PRO A 66 10.14 6.78 17.43
N VAL A 67 10.25 7.23 16.18
CA VAL A 67 10.27 6.34 15.02
C VAL A 67 11.47 5.38 15.14
N PRO A 68 11.26 4.05 15.20
CA PRO A 68 12.34 3.08 15.32
C PRO A 68 13.34 3.19 14.17
N SER A 69 14.59 2.77 14.41
CA SER A 69 15.60 2.65 13.37
C SER A 69 15.25 1.60 12.31
N ALA A 70 14.37 0.66 12.64
CA ALA A 70 13.84 -0.36 11.74
C ALA A 70 13.00 0.24 10.59
N MET A 71 12.34 1.38 10.82
CA MET A 71 11.40 1.97 9.86
C MET A 71 12.14 2.69 8.74
N SER A 72 11.72 2.42 7.50
CA SER A 72 12.08 3.21 6.32
C SER A 72 11.30 4.52 6.31
N ARG A 73 11.70 5.49 5.49
CA ARG A 73 11.16 6.86 5.56
C ARG A 73 11.01 7.50 4.20
N PHE A 74 9.89 8.18 4.02
CA PHE A 74 9.68 9.17 2.97
C PHE A 74 10.01 10.56 3.51
N LEU A 75 10.66 11.37 2.69
CA LEU A 75 10.98 12.75 3.00
C LEU A 75 10.20 13.67 2.08
N PHE A 76 9.52 14.64 2.67
CA PHE A 76 8.80 15.68 1.97
C PHE A 76 9.32 17.05 2.41
N LYS A 77 9.18 18.05 1.53
CA LYS A 77 9.47 19.45 1.85
C LYS A 77 8.24 20.30 1.66
N SER A 78 8.08 21.29 2.54
CA SER A 78 7.04 22.29 2.37
C SER A 78 7.39 23.20 1.20
N THR A 79 6.42 23.41 0.32
CA THR A 79 6.55 24.35 -0.81
C THR A 79 6.62 25.82 -0.35
N CYS A 80 6.00 26.15 0.78
CA CYS A 80 6.03 27.48 1.36
C CYS A 80 7.29 27.76 2.18
N SER A 81 7.84 26.71 2.80
CA SER A 81 8.99 26.80 3.70
C SER A 81 9.94 25.66 3.39
N PRO A 82 10.84 25.80 2.40
CA PRO A 82 11.70 24.71 1.95
C PRO A 82 12.68 24.18 3.01
N SER A 83 12.83 24.88 4.13
CA SER A 83 13.55 24.39 5.32
C SER A 83 12.77 23.36 6.12
N ASP A 84 11.44 23.39 6.04
CA ASP A 84 10.58 22.49 6.76
C ASP A 84 10.55 21.14 6.03
N THR A 85 10.91 20.11 6.77
CA THR A 85 10.96 18.73 6.28
C THR A 85 9.95 17.91 7.06
N LEU A 86 9.07 17.23 6.33
CA LEU A 86 8.17 16.23 6.87
C LEU A 86 8.79 14.85 6.64
N VAL A 87 8.90 14.08 7.71
CA VAL A 87 9.43 12.72 7.68
C VAL A 87 8.27 11.76 7.95
N VAL A 88 7.94 10.94 6.98
CA VAL A 88 6.82 10.02 7.04
C VAL A 88 7.37 8.59 7.09
N PRO A 89 7.19 7.85 8.20
CA PRO A 89 7.66 6.48 8.28
C PRO A 89 6.86 5.56 7.35
N ILE A 90 7.49 4.44 7.01
CA ILE A 90 6.88 3.29 6.36
C ILE A 90 7.58 2.03 6.87
N GLU A 91 6.87 0.92 6.95
CA GLU A 91 7.50 -0.34 7.31
C GLU A 91 8.61 -0.72 6.31
N PRO A 92 9.71 -1.34 6.78
CA PRO A 92 10.80 -1.73 5.89
C PRO A 92 10.35 -2.80 4.91
N LEU A 93 10.92 -2.76 3.70
CA LEU A 93 10.90 -3.93 2.82
C LEU A 93 11.81 -4.99 3.45
N PHE A 94 11.19 -6.04 3.97
CA PHE A 94 11.84 -7.06 4.78
C PHE A 94 11.33 -8.44 4.37
N GLY A 95 12.25 -9.41 4.24
CA GLY A 95 11.99 -10.84 4.11
C GLY A 95 10.73 -11.22 3.31
N PRO A 96 9.63 -11.60 3.97
CA PRO A 96 8.38 -12.01 3.31
C PRO A 96 7.63 -10.89 2.57
N LEU A 97 8.00 -9.62 2.74
CA LEU A 97 7.12 -8.47 2.46
C LEU A 97 5.74 -8.63 3.12
N ARG A 98 5.75 -9.21 4.33
CA ARG A 98 4.59 -9.49 5.19
C ARG A 98 4.98 -9.21 6.65
N HIS A 99 4.12 -9.66 7.55
CA HIS A 99 4.36 -9.61 8.99
C HIS A 99 5.76 -10.15 9.33
N PRO A 100 6.61 -9.40 10.07
CA PRO A 100 7.99 -9.80 10.33
C PRO A 100 8.11 -11.10 11.15
N LEU A 101 7.04 -11.49 11.84
CA LEU A 101 6.95 -12.74 12.61
C LEU A 101 6.28 -13.90 11.85
N ILE A 102 6.06 -13.79 10.53
CA ILE A 102 5.44 -14.88 9.74
C ILE A 102 6.21 -16.20 9.84
N CYS A 103 7.55 -16.15 9.88
CA CYS A 103 8.42 -17.30 10.07
C CYS A 103 8.29 -17.94 11.47
N ASN A 104 7.66 -17.25 12.42
CA ASN A 104 7.40 -17.71 13.77
C ASN A 104 5.94 -18.17 13.97
N GLY A 105 5.19 -18.33 12.87
CA GLY A 105 3.81 -18.84 12.90
C GLY A 105 2.72 -17.78 13.03
N THR A 106 3.03 -16.50 12.80
CA THR A 106 1.98 -15.48 12.61
C THR A 106 1.15 -15.79 11.37
N ASP A 107 -0.15 -15.46 11.42
CA ASP A 107 -1.06 -15.63 10.30
C ASP A 107 -0.59 -14.81 9.10
N VAL A 108 -0.69 -15.41 7.91
CA VAL A 108 -0.28 -14.77 6.65
C VAL A 108 -1.14 -13.54 6.38
N VAL A 109 -2.43 -13.56 6.80
CA VAL A 109 -3.38 -12.45 6.61
C VAL A 109 -3.32 -11.36 7.70
N ASP A 110 -2.36 -11.44 8.62
CA ASP A 110 -2.20 -10.43 9.67
C ASP A 110 -1.65 -9.13 9.09
N ARG A 111 -2.47 -8.07 9.09
CA ARG A 111 -2.13 -6.73 8.55
C ARG A 111 -1.56 -5.78 9.60
N SER A 112 -1.31 -6.22 10.83
CA SER A 112 -0.83 -5.36 11.93
C SER A 112 0.59 -4.82 11.75
N TYR A 113 1.32 -5.29 10.72
CA TYR A 113 2.64 -4.78 10.33
C TYR A 113 2.59 -3.64 9.31
N ILE A 114 1.43 -3.37 8.70
CA ILE A 114 1.26 -2.32 7.70
C ILE A 114 1.12 -0.97 8.40
N TYR A 115 1.98 -0.02 8.07
CA TYR A 115 1.92 1.33 8.64
C TYR A 115 1.28 2.32 7.66
N ILE A 116 0.02 2.64 7.90
CA ILE A 116 -0.69 3.75 7.22
C ILE A 116 -0.51 5.01 8.07
N ASP A 117 0.07 6.06 7.48
CA ASP A 117 0.50 7.25 8.22
C ASP A 117 -0.64 8.25 8.51
N TRP A 118 -0.57 8.93 9.65
CA TRP A 118 -1.57 9.91 10.11
C TRP A 118 -1.38 11.32 9.56
N GLN A 119 -0.24 11.59 8.95
CA GLN A 119 0.14 12.86 8.34
C GLN A 119 -0.16 12.89 6.83
N ILE A 120 -0.61 11.77 6.24
CA ILE A 120 -1.17 11.73 4.87
C ILE A 120 -2.23 12.85 4.68
N PRO A 121 -3.24 13.02 5.55
CA PRO A 121 -4.19 14.14 5.45
C PRO A 121 -3.57 15.53 5.63
N LEU A 122 -2.39 15.64 6.28
CA LEU A 122 -1.68 16.91 6.44
C LEU A 122 -0.89 17.29 5.17
N ALA A 123 -0.38 16.28 4.45
CA ALA A 123 0.27 16.49 3.15
C ALA A 123 -0.72 16.94 2.06
N LEU A 124 -1.96 16.44 2.14
CA LEU A 124 -2.99 16.53 1.10
C LEU A 124 -4.04 17.61 1.37
N GLN A 125 -3.83 18.45 2.38
CA GLN A 125 -4.83 19.36 2.95
C GLN A 125 -5.15 20.60 2.09
N SER A 126 -5.12 20.44 0.77
CA SER A 126 -5.85 21.32 -0.13
C SER A 126 -7.34 21.12 0.15
N SER A 127 -8.07 22.19 0.48
CA SER A 127 -9.53 22.17 0.75
C SER A 127 -10.41 21.65 -0.41
N ARG A 128 -9.81 21.19 -1.50
CA ARG A 128 -10.45 20.70 -2.73
C ARG A 128 -10.00 19.30 -3.17
N ALA A 129 -9.01 18.71 -2.50
CA ALA A 129 -8.52 17.38 -2.82
C ALA A 129 -9.63 16.34 -2.55
N ARG A 130 -9.94 15.49 -3.54
CA ARG A 130 -10.82 14.34 -3.36
C ARG A 130 -9.98 13.13 -2.97
N ALA A 131 -10.60 12.13 -2.35
CA ALA A 131 -9.96 10.84 -2.11
C ALA A 131 -10.58 9.75 -2.99
N HIS A 132 -9.75 8.96 -3.66
CA HIS A 132 -10.17 7.84 -4.49
C HIS A 132 -9.53 6.53 -4.03
N TYR A 133 -10.32 5.47 -4.05
CA TYR A 133 -9.84 4.11 -3.80
C TYR A 133 -10.16 3.23 -5.02
N PHE A 134 -9.12 2.63 -5.59
CA PHE A 134 -9.21 1.67 -6.68
C PHE A 134 -8.86 0.28 -6.14
N ASP A 135 -9.77 -0.68 -6.25
CA ASP A 135 -9.57 -2.07 -5.85
C ASP A 135 -9.66 -2.98 -7.06
N ILE A 136 -8.52 -3.49 -7.51
CA ILE A 136 -8.41 -4.40 -8.64
C ILE A 136 -8.33 -5.83 -8.09
N GLY A 137 -9.43 -6.58 -8.22
CA GLY A 137 -9.64 -7.88 -7.58
C GLY A 137 -10.28 -7.72 -6.20
N ALA A 138 -11.47 -7.13 -6.20
CA ALA A 138 -12.05 -6.54 -5.01
C ALA A 138 -12.76 -7.53 -4.07
N SER A 139 -13.15 -8.71 -4.55
CA SER A 139 -14.13 -9.55 -3.85
C SER A 139 -15.36 -8.73 -3.45
N THR A 140 -15.98 -9.01 -2.30
CA THR A 140 -17.12 -8.21 -1.81
C THR A 140 -16.72 -7.39 -0.59
N TRP A 141 -17.56 -6.42 -0.21
CA TRP A 141 -17.27 -5.53 0.90
C TRP A 141 -16.95 -6.25 2.22
N GLU A 142 -17.74 -7.27 2.59
CA GLU A 142 -17.57 -7.99 3.87
C GLU A 142 -16.85 -9.33 3.73
N THR A 143 -16.55 -9.81 2.52
CA THR A 143 -15.99 -11.16 2.32
C THR A 143 -14.96 -11.22 1.20
N GLY A 144 -13.91 -12.03 1.44
CA GLY A 144 -12.83 -12.36 0.50
C GLY A 144 -11.94 -13.47 1.07
N PRO A 145 -11.12 -14.16 0.25
CA PRO A 145 -10.20 -15.22 0.71
C PRO A 145 -9.23 -14.74 1.79
N GLY A 146 -8.76 -13.49 1.70
CA GLY A 146 -7.92 -12.80 2.68
C GLY A 146 -8.68 -12.01 3.75
N ALA A 147 -10.00 -12.22 3.90
CA ALA A 147 -10.96 -11.37 4.61
C ALA A 147 -11.44 -10.13 3.82
N ALA A 148 -12.21 -9.26 4.48
CA ALA A 148 -12.89 -8.11 3.92
C ALA A 148 -11.93 -6.94 3.58
N SER A 149 -11.17 -7.07 2.48
CA SER A 149 -10.15 -6.11 2.03
C SER A 149 -10.69 -4.69 1.91
N GLN A 150 -11.80 -4.52 1.19
CA GLN A 150 -12.44 -3.22 0.96
C GLN A 150 -12.84 -2.55 2.27
N ASN A 151 -13.54 -3.28 3.15
CA ASN A 151 -13.96 -2.78 4.45
C ASN A 151 -12.75 -2.40 5.32
N TRP A 152 -11.69 -3.22 5.32
CA TRP A 152 -10.47 -2.92 6.08
C TRP A 152 -9.79 -1.64 5.60
N ILE A 153 -9.51 -1.52 4.29
CA ILE A 153 -8.85 -0.33 3.71
C ILE A 153 -9.66 0.91 4.02
N VAL A 154 -10.97 0.88 3.74
CA VAL A 154 -11.84 2.02 3.98
C VAL A 154 -11.83 2.44 5.45
N ASN A 155 -12.00 1.49 6.38
CA ASN A 155 -11.98 1.79 7.81
C ASN A 155 -10.63 2.36 8.30
N GLU A 156 -9.51 1.87 7.78
CA GLU A 156 -8.19 2.39 8.16
C GLU A 156 -8.01 3.85 7.73
N PHE A 157 -8.45 4.22 6.53
CA PHE A 157 -8.40 5.60 6.07
C PHE A 157 -9.42 6.49 6.80
N GLU A 158 -10.61 5.98 7.14
CA GLU A 158 -11.59 6.72 7.93
C GLU A 158 -11.10 7.07 9.33
N LYS A 159 -10.37 6.16 9.99
CA LYS A 159 -9.74 6.45 11.30
C LYS A 159 -8.87 7.69 11.21
N ARG A 160 -8.21 7.89 10.06
CA ARG A 160 -7.32 9.02 9.71
C ARG A 160 -8.05 10.25 9.19
N GLY A 161 -9.38 10.22 9.14
CA GLY A 161 -10.20 11.35 8.68
C GLY A 161 -10.28 11.46 7.16
N ILE A 162 -9.92 10.41 6.43
CA ILE A 162 -10.06 10.34 4.97
C ILE A 162 -11.35 9.59 4.66
N SER A 163 -12.27 10.25 3.96
CA SER A 163 -13.46 9.64 3.38
C SER A 163 -13.31 9.64 1.87
N PHE A 164 -13.48 8.49 1.24
CA PHE A 164 -13.38 8.39 -0.21
C PHE A 164 -14.58 9.03 -0.92
N ASP A 165 -14.30 9.85 -1.93
CA ASP A 165 -15.23 10.46 -2.87
C ASP A 165 -15.47 9.58 -4.11
N GLY A 166 -14.68 8.52 -4.28
CA GLY A 166 -14.91 7.48 -5.28
C GLY A 166 -14.23 6.17 -4.88
N ILE A 167 -15.00 5.09 -4.86
CA ILE A 167 -14.51 3.73 -4.63
C ILE A 167 -14.79 2.92 -5.90
N TRP A 168 -13.75 2.44 -6.56
CA TRP A 168 -13.81 1.78 -7.86
C TRP A 168 -13.32 0.35 -7.73
N ALA A 169 -14.22 -0.62 -7.85
CA ALA A 169 -13.94 -2.01 -7.53
C ALA A 169 -14.14 -2.91 -8.77
N TRP A 170 -13.10 -3.65 -9.16
CA TRP A 170 -13.13 -4.64 -10.23
C TRP A 170 -13.12 -6.06 -9.69
N GLU A 171 -14.01 -6.89 -10.22
CA GLU A 171 -14.11 -8.29 -9.83
C GLU A 171 -14.50 -9.17 -11.02
N SER A 172 -13.64 -10.15 -11.31
CA SER A 172 -13.79 -11.08 -12.42
C SER A 172 -14.86 -12.15 -12.14
N LYS A 173 -14.98 -12.58 -10.87
CA LYS A 173 -15.99 -13.55 -10.43
C LYS A 173 -17.36 -12.89 -10.44
N PHE A 174 -18.31 -13.53 -11.09
CA PHE A 174 -19.68 -13.03 -11.10
C PHE A 174 -20.30 -13.01 -9.70
N TYR A 175 -20.84 -11.86 -9.30
CA TYR A 175 -21.66 -11.68 -8.10
C TYR A 175 -23.00 -11.05 -8.50
N GLN A 176 -24.09 -11.46 -7.85
CA GLN A 176 -25.36 -10.80 -8.10
C GLN A 176 -25.28 -9.37 -7.57
N SER A 177 -25.65 -8.38 -8.39
CA SER A 177 -25.50 -6.97 -8.01
C SER A 177 -26.15 -6.67 -6.66
N LYS A 178 -27.35 -7.21 -6.41
CA LYS A 178 -28.05 -7.03 -5.13
C LYS A 178 -27.21 -7.48 -3.93
N GLU A 179 -26.54 -8.63 -4.02
CA GLU A 179 -25.70 -9.18 -2.94
C GLU A 179 -24.49 -8.29 -2.66
N VAL A 180 -23.93 -7.64 -3.68
CA VAL A 180 -22.82 -6.69 -3.52
C VAL A 180 -23.33 -5.41 -2.88
N TRP A 181 -24.37 -4.79 -3.45
CA TRP A 181 -24.88 -3.48 -3.03
C TRP A 181 -25.49 -3.50 -1.62
N GLU A 182 -26.04 -4.63 -1.16
CA GLU A 182 -26.59 -4.77 0.20
C GLU A 182 -25.50 -4.75 1.29
N GLN A 183 -24.24 -4.99 0.96
CA GLN A 183 -23.13 -4.96 1.91
C GLN A 183 -22.51 -3.56 2.06
N ILE A 184 -22.69 -2.69 1.06
CA ILE A 184 -22.05 -1.37 1.04
C ILE A 184 -22.71 -0.45 2.08
N PRO A 185 -21.94 0.15 3.02
CA PRO A 185 -22.47 1.12 3.95
C PRO A 185 -23.17 2.28 3.23
N ALA A 186 -24.32 2.72 3.74
CA ALA A 186 -25.18 3.70 3.08
C ALA A 186 -24.46 5.00 2.66
N LYS A 187 -23.45 5.43 3.42
CA LYS A 187 -22.64 6.62 3.12
C LYS A 187 -21.79 6.50 1.86
N TYR A 188 -21.45 5.28 1.44
CA TYR A 188 -20.64 5.02 0.25
C TYR A 188 -21.44 4.65 -0.98
N LEU A 189 -22.72 4.30 -0.85
CA LEU A 189 -23.58 3.99 -2.00
C LEU A 189 -23.52 5.04 -3.14
N PRO A 190 -23.45 6.36 -2.87
CA PRO A 190 -23.40 7.36 -3.95
C PRO A 190 -22.04 7.45 -4.68
N VAL A 191 -20.99 6.91 -4.08
CA VAL A 191 -19.59 7.04 -4.55
C VAL A 191 -18.95 5.69 -4.87
N TYR A 192 -19.70 4.60 -4.76
CA TYR A 192 -19.23 3.25 -5.04
C TYR A 192 -19.51 2.88 -6.50
N HIS A 193 -18.51 2.31 -7.17
CA HIS A 193 -18.54 1.90 -8.56
C HIS A 193 -18.11 0.43 -8.64
N TRP A 194 -19.05 -0.43 -9.02
CA TRP A 194 -18.83 -1.88 -9.12
C TRP A 194 -18.70 -2.33 -10.58
N PHE A 195 -17.53 -2.85 -10.93
CA PHE A 195 -17.22 -3.42 -12.23
C PHE A 195 -17.14 -4.94 -12.10
N ASN A 196 -18.26 -5.63 -12.34
CA ASN A 196 -18.26 -7.09 -12.36
C ASN A 196 -17.75 -7.66 -13.70
N ILE A 197 -16.55 -7.23 -14.07
CA ILE A 197 -15.82 -7.64 -15.25
C ILE A 197 -14.35 -7.82 -14.87
N PRO A 198 -13.61 -8.72 -15.53
CA PRO A 198 -12.18 -8.82 -15.34
C PRO A 198 -11.49 -7.49 -15.63
N ALA A 199 -10.47 -7.15 -14.85
CA ALA A 199 -9.62 -6.00 -15.10
C ALA A 199 -8.74 -6.26 -16.34
N GLU A 200 -8.82 -5.39 -17.35
CA GLU A 200 -8.04 -5.56 -18.57
C GLU A 200 -6.67 -4.87 -18.45
N THR A 201 -5.61 -5.52 -18.95
CA THR A 201 -4.24 -4.96 -18.90
C THR A 201 -3.81 -4.27 -20.19
N ASP A 202 -4.67 -4.24 -21.22
CA ASP A 202 -4.35 -3.56 -22.48
C ASP A 202 -4.43 -2.04 -22.29
N ASN A 203 -3.37 -1.31 -22.61
CA ASN A 203 -3.31 0.15 -22.50
C ASN A 203 -4.33 0.86 -23.40
N SER A 204 -4.84 0.20 -24.44
CA SER A 204 -5.89 0.75 -25.31
C SER A 204 -7.31 0.41 -24.84
N SER A 205 -7.45 -0.46 -23.84
CA SER A 205 -8.76 -0.86 -23.34
C SER A 205 -9.41 0.24 -22.52
N LEU A 206 -10.71 0.43 -22.74
CA LEU A 206 -11.57 1.28 -21.92
C LEU A 206 -11.84 0.67 -20.53
N PHE A 207 -11.58 -0.63 -20.37
CA PHE A 207 -11.77 -1.37 -19.12
C PHE A 207 -10.46 -1.63 -18.37
N ASN A 208 -9.36 -1.00 -18.79
CA ASN A 208 -8.14 -0.96 -18.01
C ASN A 208 -8.35 -0.01 -16.81
N PRO A 209 -8.29 -0.51 -15.56
CA PRO A 209 -8.51 0.32 -14.38
C PRO A 209 -7.54 1.50 -14.27
N LEU A 210 -6.30 1.35 -14.75
CA LEU A 210 -5.29 2.42 -14.71
C LEU A 210 -5.62 3.54 -15.71
N ASN A 211 -6.26 3.22 -16.84
CA ASN A 211 -6.79 4.24 -17.75
C ASN A 211 -7.95 5.02 -17.12
N ILE A 212 -8.78 4.36 -16.31
CA ILE A 212 -9.89 5.00 -15.60
C ILE A 212 -9.33 5.87 -14.46
N LEU A 213 -8.34 5.37 -13.71
CA LEU A 213 -7.62 6.13 -12.68
C LEU A 213 -7.07 7.43 -13.24
N ALA A 214 -6.35 7.38 -14.37
CA ALA A 214 -5.77 8.55 -15.03
C ALA A 214 -6.80 9.56 -15.58
N GLN A 215 -8.08 9.16 -15.72
CA GLN A 215 -9.16 10.04 -16.16
C GLN A 215 -9.94 10.65 -15.00
N VAL A 216 -9.98 9.97 -13.85
CA VAL A 216 -10.82 10.36 -12.71
C VAL A 216 -10.04 11.19 -11.70
N ALA A 217 -8.79 10.84 -11.43
CA ALA A 217 -7.94 11.48 -10.44
C ALA A 217 -7.11 12.64 -11.05
N SER A 218 -6.73 13.59 -10.21
CA SER A 218 -5.68 14.58 -10.49
C SER A 218 -4.55 14.48 -9.47
N GLU A 219 -3.41 15.16 -9.72
CA GLU A 219 -2.25 15.15 -8.81
C GLU A 219 -2.55 15.80 -7.44
N GLU A 220 -3.66 16.53 -7.33
CA GLU A 220 -4.13 17.09 -6.05
C GLU A 220 -5.06 16.15 -5.27
N ASP A 221 -5.57 15.10 -5.91
CA ASP A 221 -6.40 14.09 -5.24
C ASP A 221 -5.51 13.11 -4.46
N PHE A 222 -6.09 12.46 -3.46
CA PHE A 222 -5.47 11.35 -2.76
C PHE A 222 -5.91 10.04 -3.37
N VAL A 223 -4.98 9.20 -3.83
CA VAL A 223 -5.32 7.92 -4.47
C VAL A 223 -4.71 6.75 -3.75
N VAL A 224 -5.59 5.81 -3.38
CA VAL A 224 -5.24 4.49 -2.89
C VAL A 224 -5.50 3.46 -3.97
N LEU A 225 -4.51 2.63 -4.27
CA LEU A 225 -4.62 1.54 -5.25
C LEU A 225 -4.33 0.19 -4.60
N LYS A 226 -5.26 -0.76 -4.71
CA LYS A 226 -5.03 -2.17 -4.39
C LYS A 226 -5.00 -3.01 -5.67
N ILE A 227 -4.04 -3.92 -5.76
CA ILE A 227 -3.94 -4.95 -6.82
C ILE A 227 -3.76 -6.31 -6.15
N ASP A 228 -4.76 -7.17 -6.29
CA ASP A 228 -4.78 -8.56 -5.79
C ASP A 228 -5.92 -9.30 -6.50
N ILE A 229 -5.59 -9.98 -7.60
CA ILE A 229 -6.49 -10.59 -8.60
C ILE A 229 -6.35 -12.13 -8.60
N ASP A 230 -5.46 -12.70 -7.78
CA ASP A 230 -5.06 -14.11 -7.80
C ASP A 230 -4.46 -14.58 -9.16
N ASP A 231 -3.98 -13.65 -10.00
CA ASP A 231 -3.30 -13.95 -11.27
C ASP A 231 -2.02 -13.14 -11.44
N ALA A 232 -0.89 -13.74 -11.05
CA ALA A 232 0.42 -13.10 -11.04
C ALA A 232 0.83 -12.48 -12.39
N ILE A 233 0.42 -13.08 -13.53
CA ILE A 233 0.76 -12.53 -14.85
C ILE A 233 0.02 -11.22 -15.10
N THR A 234 -1.26 -11.15 -14.80
CA THR A 234 -2.09 -9.95 -14.96
C THR A 234 -1.66 -8.86 -14.00
N GLU A 235 -1.42 -9.20 -12.74
CA GLU A 235 -0.96 -8.25 -11.72
C GLU A 235 0.38 -7.62 -12.11
N ASN A 236 1.37 -8.43 -12.52
CA ASN A 236 2.67 -7.92 -12.93
C ASN A 236 2.59 -6.98 -14.14
N LYS A 237 1.64 -7.18 -15.06
CA LYS A 237 1.40 -6.22 -16.16
C LYS A 237 0.89 -4.87 -15.67
N PHE A 238 0.09 -4.82 -14.61
CA PHE A 238 -0.29 -3.55 -13.99
C PHE A 238 0.91 -2.90 -13.28
N MET A 239 1.71 -3.69 -12.58
CA MET A 239 2.95 -3.20 -11.97
C MET A 239 3.90 -2.59 -13.00
N ASP A 240 4.08 -3.24 -14.16
CA ASP A 240 4.90 -2.72 -15.26
C ASP A 240 4.34 -1.41 -15.83
N GLN A 241 3.03 -1.29 -16.00
CA GLN A 241 2.39 -0.05 -16.43
C GLN A 241 2.65 1.09 -15.45
N ILE A 242 2.49 0.87 -14.15
CA ILE A 242 2.73 1.88 -13.11
C ILE A 242 4.21 2.24 -13.08
N ARG A 243 5.11 1.25 -13.11
CA ARG A 243 6.57 1.46 -13.05
C ARG A 243 7.11 2.22 -14.26
N THR A 244 6.47 2.12 -15.41
CA THR A 244 6.94 2.76 -16.66
C THR A 244 6.18 4.04 -17.04
N ASN A 245 5.14 4.41 -16.28
CA ASN A 245 4.30 5.58 -16.56
C ASN A 245 4.40 6.60 -15.42
N THR A 246 5.18 7.67 -15.64
CA THR A 246 5.37 8.75 -14.67
C THR A 246 4.07 9.46 -14.30
N THR A 247 3.10 9.54 -15.23
CA THR A 247 1.79 10.13 -14.91
C THR A 247 1.05 9.29 -13.87
N LEU A 248 1.06 7.97 -13.99
CA LEU A 248 0.46 7.11 -12.96
C LEU A 248 1.19 7.21 -11.62
N GLN A 249 2.53 7.33 -11.65
CA GLN A 249 3.34 7.48 -10.43
C GLN A 249 3.01 8.75 -9.66
N HIS A 250 2.70 9.85 -10.35
CA HIS A 250 2.28 11.09 -9.70
C HIS A 250 0.84 11.09 -9.21
N LEU A 251 0.02 10.15 -9.69
CA LEU A 251 -1.37 10.04 -9.29
C LEU A 251 -1.59 9.10 -8.11
N ILE A 252 -0.67 8.17 -7.81
CA ILE A 252 -0.87 7.13 -6.80
C ILE A 252 -0.06 7.45 -5.55
N ASP A 253 -0.73 7.65 -4.41
CA ASP A 253 -0.07 7.95 -3.14
C ASP A 253 0.24 6.69 -2.33
N GLU A 254 -0.78 5.85 -2.12
CA GLU A 254 -0.68 4.62 -1.32
C GLU A 254 -1.07 3.42 -2.17
N MET A 255 -0.27 2.34 -2.08
CA MET A 255 -0.49 1.15 -2.89
C MET A 255 -0.40 -0.13 -2.05
N PHE A 256 -1.34 -1.04 -2.29
CA PHE A 256 -1.36 -2.38 -1.72
C PHE A 256 -1.24 -3.40 -2.84
N PHE A 257 -0.23 -4.26 -2.77
CA PHE A 257 0.02 -5.26 -3.81
C PHE A 257 0.35 -6.60 -3.17
N GLU A 258 -0.29 -7.67 -3.63
CA GLU A 258 0.09 -9.05 -3.28
C GLU A 258 1.12 -9.57 -4.27
N PRO A 259 2.43 -9.46 -3.98
CA PRO A 259 3.41 -10.04 -4.86
C PRO A 259 3.44 -11.56 -4.70
N HIS A 260 3.20 -12.26 -5.80
CA HIS A 260 3.40 -13.69 -5.93
C HIS A 260 4.86 -14.00 -6.30
N PHE A 261 5.66 -14.48 -5.35
CA PHE A 261 7.08 -14.82 -5.54
C PHE A 261 7.52 -16.07 -4.78
N LYS A 262 8.71 -16.57 -5.10
CA LYS A 262 9.30 -17.76 -4.46
C LYS A 262 9.55 -17.49 -2.97
N MET A 263 8.70 -18.07 -2.12
CA MET A 263 8.85 -17.96 -0.67
C MET A 263 8.35 -19.24 0.02
N ASP A 264 9.24 -19.97 0.68
CA ASP A 264 8.92 -21.29 1.27
C ASP A 264 7.69 -21.31 2.19
N PRO A 265 7.45 -20.33 3.09
CA PRO A 265 6.24 -20.31 3.92
C PRO A 265 4.94 -20.13 3.13
N LEU A 266 4.99 -19.51 1.95
CA LEU A 266 3.81 -19.13 1.17
C LEU A 266 3.59 -20.00 -0.08
N GLN A 267 4.56 -20.84 -0.45
CA GLN A 267 4.45 -21.79 -1.56
C GLN A 267 3.23 -22.72 -1.45
N ASN A 268 2.83 -23.11 -0.23
CA ASN A 268 1.65 -23.95 -0.03
C ASN A 268 0.34 -23.23 -0.37
N SER A 269 0.30 -21.90 -0.26
CA SER A 269 -0.88 -21.08 -0.55
C SER A 269 -0.89 -20.61 -2.00
N TRP A 270 0.27 -20.19 -2.54
CA TRP A 270 0.38 -19.60 -3.87
C TRP A 270 0.72 -20.60 -4.97
N GLY A 271 1.11 -21.83 -4.62
CA GLY A 271 1.65 -22.79 -5.58
C GLY A 271 3.03 -22.38 -6.12
N PRO A 272 3.47 -22.97 -7.25
CA PRO A 272 4.80 -22.74 -7.78
C PRO A 272 4.93 -21.33 -8.39
N GLN A 273 5.88 -20.56 -7.88
CA GLN A 273 6.15 -19.20 -8.34
C GLN A 273 7.45 -19.12 -9.14
N THR A 274 7.48 -18.27 -10.18
CA THR A 274 8.67 -18.05 -11.01
C THR A 274 9.45 -16.80 -10.59
N THR A 275 8.73 -15.77 -10.13
CA THR A 275 9.29 -14.49 -9.68
C THR A 275 10.14 -14.69 -8.43
N THR A 276 11.31 -14.08 -8.41
CA THR A 276 12.24 -14.09 -7.27
C THR A 276 11.92 -12.96 -6.29
N PHE A 277 12.35 -13.12 -5.05
CA PHE A 277 12.27 -12.04 -4.07
C PHE A 277 13.06 -10.80 -4.50
N GLU A 278 14.22 -10.97 -5.14
CA GLU A 278 15.04 -9.86 -5.66
C GLU A 278 14.27 -9.01 -6.67
N GLU A 279 13.54 -9.63 -7.59
CA GLU A 279 12.69 -8.92 -8.55
C GLU A 279 11.59 -8.11 -7.85
N VAL A 280 10.93 -8.70 -6.86
CA VAL A 280 9.85 -8.02 -6.13
C VAL A 280 10.36 -6.89 -5.25
N ILE A 281 11.42 -7.11 -4.47
CA ILE A 281 11.94 -6.05 -3.60
C ILE A 281 12.48 -4.88 -4.44
N THR A 282 13.10 -5.15 -5.59
CA THR A 282 13.52 -4.12 -6.55
C THR A 282 12.32 -3.32 -7.07
N LEU A 283 11.24 -4.01 -7.48
CA LEU A 283 9.99 -3.36 -7.91
C LEU A 283 9.44 -2.43 -6.82
N PHE A 284 9.33 -2.91 -5.57
CA PHE A 284 8.84 -2.11 -4.46
C PHE A 284 9.75 -0.90 -4.19
N THR A 285 11.07 -1.11 -4.19
CA THR A 285 12.05 -0.04 -3.99
C THR A 285 11.96 1.02 -5.09
N ASP A 286 11.85 0.64 -6.36
CA ASP A 286 11.69 1.56 -7.48
C ASP A 286 10.43 2.43 -7.31
N LEU A 287 9.30 1.82 -6.94
CA LEU A 287 8.05 2.55 -6.73
C LEU A 287 8.10 3.47 -5.50
N ARG A 288 8.75 3.04 -4.41
CA ARG A 288 9.02 3.92 -3.26
C ARG A 288 9.91 5.10 -3.64
N HIS A 289 10.91 4.88 -4.50
CA HIS A 289 11.73 5.96 -5.05
C HIS A 289 10.96 6.91 -5.98
N ALA A 290 9.89 6.42 -6.62
CA ALA A 290 8.97 7.26 -7.40
C ALA A 290 7.96 8.04 -6.54
N GLY A 291 7.94 7.84 -5.22
CA GLY A 291 7.03 8.53 -4.31
C GLY A 291 5.82 7.71 -3.86
N ILE A 292 5.62 6.51 -4.41
CA ILE A 292 4.49 5.65 -4.07
C ILE A 292 4.76 4.90 -2.77
N ARG A 293 3.89 5.05 -1.78
CA ARG A 293 3.93 4.27 -0.54
C ARG A 293 3.32 2.90 -0.77
N ILE A 294 4.13 1.98 -1.28
CA ILE A 294 3.71 0.60 -1.56
C ILE A 294 3.94 -0.35 -0.38
N HIS A 295 2.91 -1.16 -0.10
CA HIS A 295 2.81 -2.14 0.97
C HIS A 295 2.57 -3.54 0.41
N GLY A 296 3.19 -4.55 1.02
CA GLY A 296 2.86 -5.94 0.71
C GLY A 296 1.49 -6.31 1.28
N TRP A 297 0.67 -6.99 0.49
CA TRP A 297 -0.74 -7.30 0.79
C TRP A 297 -1.05 -8.81 0.71
N ILE A 298 -2.08 -9.24 1.43
CA ILE A 298 -2.79 -10.54 1.36
C ILE A 298 -4.13 -10.40 2.13
#